data_AF-A0A0H4CCQ2-F1
#
_entry.id   AF-A0A0H4CCQ2-F1
#
_cell.length_a   1.000
_cell.length_b   1.000
_cell.length_c   1.000
_cell.angle_alpha   90.00
_cell.angle_beta   90.00
_cell.angle_gamma   90.00
#
_symmetry.space_group_name_H-M   'P 1'
#
loop_
_entity.id
_entity.type
_entity.pdbx_description
1 polymer ?
#
loop_
_entity_poly.entity_id
_entity_poly.type
_entity_poly.pdbx_seq_one_letter_code
_entity_poly.pdbx_strand_id
1 'polypeptide(L)'
;MFWDTLSERSKLTRADAAAVFGTALALRAEQADLVEFGWRSAVVPFAPGEPVLDVLKRFHSLGGTHTTKAVRTHYREHDRVLIVTDEQAAPDAPGAVPEPVPAGIPVYTWNLAGYRPAHGPTGPHRHTFGGLADAAFRMVGLIEAGREAAWPWTEEPPDAS
;
A
#
# COMPACT_ATOMS: atom_id res chain seq x y z
N MET A 1 5.19 17.32 -18.28
CA MET A 1 3.75 16.98 -18.22
C MET A 1 3.49 16.53 -16.80
N PHE A 2 2.76 17.34 -16.03
CA PHE A 2 2.94 17.32 -14.58
C PHE A 2 2.08 16.32 -13.81
N TRP A 3 0.96 15.83 -14.33
CA TRP A 3 0.14 14.84 -13.62
C TRP A 3 -0.71 14.08 -14.63
N ASP A 4 -0.54 12.75 -14.72
CA ASP A 4 -1.53 11.93 -15.41
C ASP A 4 -2.78 11.87 -14.52
N THR A 5 -3.92 12.21 -15.11
CA THR A 5 -5.21 12.09 -14.45
C THR A 5 -5.60 10.62 -14.34
N LEU A 6 -6.40 10.29 -13.33
CA LEU A 6 -6.89 8.91 -13.12
C LEU A 6 -7.68 8.37 -14.33
N SER A 7 -8.28 9.28 -15.11
CA SER A 7 -8.99 9.02 -16.35
C SER A 7 -9.06 10.32 -17.17
N GLU A 8 -9.27 10.23 -18.48
CA GLU A 8 -9.49 11.38 -19.38
C GLU A 8 -10.63 12.32 -18.92
N ARG A 9 -11.55 11.82 -18.08
CA ARG A 9 -12.69 12.58 -17.55
C ARG A 9 -12.51 13.11 -16.12
N SER A 10 -11.38 12.83 -15.46
CA SER A 10 -11.17 13.16 -14.04
C SER A 10 -10.15 14.28 -13.87
N LYS A 11 -10.40 15.21 -12.93
CA LYS A 11 -9.39 16.18 -12.45
C LYS A 11 -8.49 15.60 -11.35
N LEU A 12 -8.78 14.39 -10.90
CA LEU A 12 -8.08 13.73 -9.81
C LEU A 12 -6.76 13.14 -10.32
N THR A 13 -5.65 13.51 -9.69
CA THR A 13 -4.32 12.99 -10.03
C THR A 13 -4.14 11.59 -9.44
N ARG A 14 -3.21 10.79 -9.96
CA ARG A 14 -2.86 9.50 -9.33
C ARG A 14 -2.35 9.70 -7.88
N ALA A 15 -1.65 10.80 -7.62
CA ALA A 15 -1.23 11.17 -6.26
C ALA A 15 -2.43 11.43 -5.33
N ASP A 16 -3.46 12.13 -5.81
CA ASP A 16 -4.71 12.32 -5.04
C ASP A 16 -5.39 10.99 -4.76
N ALA A 17 -5.44 10.08 -5.75
CA ALA A 17 -6.02 8.75 -5.56
C ALA A 17 -5.24 7.94 -4.52
N ALA A 18 -3.90 8.01 -4.56
CA ALA A 18 -3.03 7.39 -3.57
C ALA A 18 -3.28 7.96 -2.17
N ALA A 19 -3.39 9.28 -2.05
CA ALA A 19 -3.61 9.97 -0.78
C ALA A 19 -4.98 9.61 -0.19
N VAL A 20 -6.06 9.61 -0.98
CA VAL A 20 -7.40 9.16 -0.54
C VAL A 20 -7.34 7.72 -0.04
N PHE A 21 -6.79 6.82 -0.84
CA PHE A 21 -6.77 5.39 -0.52
C PHE A 21 -5.92 5.09 0.72
N GLY A 22 -4.70 5.63 0.77
CA GLY A 22 -3.80 5.48 1.91
C GLY A 22 -4.39 6.05 3.20
N THR A 23 -5.02 7.22 3.13
CA THR A 23 -5.70 7.83 4.29
C THR A 23 -6.87 6.97 4.77
N ALA A 24 -7.71 6.50 3.86
CA ALA A 24 -8.87 5.66 4.21
C ALA A 24 -8.44 4.33 4.86
N LEU A 25 -7.33 3.75 4.40
CA LEU A 25 -6.75 2.55 5.03
C LEU A 25 -6.19 2.85 6.41
N ALA A 26 -5.43 3.95 6.56
CA ALA A 26 -4.84 4.35 7.85
C ALA A 26 -5.93 4.61 8.91
N LEU A 27 -7.03 5.26 8.54
CA LEU A 27 -8.17 5.50 9.42
C LEU A 27 -8.94 4.23 9.82
N ARG A 28 -8.83 3.15 9.04
CA ARG A 28 -9.47 1.85 9.33
C ARG A 28 -8.57 0.91 10.14
N ALA A 29 -7.25 1.09 10.06
CA ALA A 29 -6.29 0.30 10.80
C ALA A 29 -6.46 0.53 12.32
N GLU A 30 -6.19 -0.50 13.12
CA GLU A 30 -6.13 -0.37 14.58
C GLU A 30 -5.03 0.62 14.99
N GLN A 31 -3.87 0.54 14.33
CA GLN A 31 -2.76 1.47 14.46
C GLN A 31 -2.07 1.62 13.10
N ALA A 32 -1.82 2.87 12.68
CA ALA A 32 -1.11 3.15 11.43
C ALA A 32 -0.25 4.41 11.52
N ASP A 33 0.95 4.33 10.96
CA ASP A 33 1.76 5.50 10.59
C ASP A 33 1.49 5.82 9.12
N LEU A 34 0.76 6.91 8.87
CA LEU A 34 0.52 7.39 7.51
C LEU A 34 1.71 8.22 7.04
N VAL A 35 2.29 7.87 5.89
CA VAL A 35 3.49 8.53 5.36
C VAL A 35 3.25 8.96 3.92
N GLU A 36 3.52 10.24 3.65
CA GLU A 36 3.67 10.74 2.27
C GLU A 36 5.12 10.58 1.81
N PHE A 37 5.32 10.29 0.51
CA PHE A 37 6.67 10.12 -0.03
C PHE A 37 6.82 10.55 -1.50
N GLY A 38 8.04 10.96 -1.81
CA GLY A 38 8.60 11.27 -3.13
C GLY A 38 10.14 11.20 -3.01
N TRP A 39 10.86 12.28 -3.32
CA TRP A 39 12.30 12.40 -2.98
C TRP A 39 12.58 12.54 -1.49
N ARG A 40 11.62 13.13 -0.78
CA ARG A 40 11.55 13.21 0.68
C ARG A 40 10.34 12.41 1.16
N SER A 41 10.26 12.14 2.45
CA SER A 41 9.08 11.52 3.06
C SER A 41 8.82 12.12 4.43
N ALA A 42 7.55 12.17 4.81
CA ALA A 42 7.11 12.73 6.09
C ALA A 42 5.89 11.97 6.61
N VAL A 43 5.73 11.93 7.93
CA VAL A 43 4.51 11.43 8.57
C VAL A 43 3.39 12.45 8.33
N VAL A 44 2.23 11.95 7.92
CA VAL A 44 1.00 12.73 7.80
C VAL A 44 0.15 12.47 9.05
N PRO A 45 0.02 13.43 9.97
CA PRO A 45 -0.77 13.24 11.17
C PRO A 45 -2.26 13.17 10.83
N PHE A 46 -2.96 12.27 11.51
CA PHE A 46 -4.41 12.11 11.44
C PHE A 46 -4.94 11.67 12.81
N ALA A 47 -6.23 11.91 13.04
CA ALA A 47 -6.95 11.40 14.22
C ALA A 47 -8.00 10.35 13.83
N PRO A 48 -8.32 9.39 14.71
CA PRO A 48 -9.43 8.46 14.47
C PRO A 48 -10.74 9.20 14.19
N GLY A 49 -11.46 8.79 13.14
CA GLY A 49 -12.72 9.39 12.73
C GLY A 49 -12.61 10.73 12.01
N GLU A 50 -11.39 11.23 11.76
CA GLU A 50 -11.19 12.47 11.01
C GLU A 50 -11.67 12.34 9.55
N PRO A 51 -12.30 13.36 8.96
CA PRO A 51 -12.69 13.32 7.55
C PRO A 51 -11.48 13.12 6.64
N VAL A 52 -11.53 12.11 5.76
CA VAL A 52 -10.45 11.79 4.81
C VAL A 52 -9.98 13.03 4.06
N LEU A 53 -10.92 13.83 3.55
CA LEU A 53 -10.59 15.04 2.77
C LEU A 53 -9.88 16.14 3.58
N ASP A 54 -10.02 16.14 4.91
CA ASP A 54 -9.30 17.09 5.76
C ASP A 54 -7.85 16.64 5.98
N VAL A 55 -7.62 15.34 6.17
CA VAL A 55 -6.26 14.76 6.21
C VAL A 55 -5.53 15.00 4.90
N LEU A 56 -6.23 14.89 3.76
CA LEU A 56 -5.66 15.10 2.43
C LEU A 56 -5.01 16.47 2.23
N LYS A 57 -5.51 17.51 2.92
CA LYS A 57 -4.96 18.87 2.84
C LYS A 57 -3.53 18.96 3.38
N ARG A 58 -3.04 17.92 4.06
CA ARG A 58 -1.70 17.81 4.63
C ARG A 58 -0.70 17.10 3.71
N PHE A 59 -1.15 16.57 2.58
CA PHE A 59 -0.25 16.00 1.57
C PHE A 59 0.36 17.11 0.71
N HIS A 60 1.60 16.89 0.29
CA HIS A 60 2.40 17.84 -0.45
C HIS A 60 2.93 17.24 -1.75
N SER A 61 3.27 18.11 -2.70
CA SER A 61 4.05 17.72 -3.87
C SER A 61 5.51 17.53 -3.45
N LEU A 62 5.94 16.26 -3.37
CA LEU A 62 7.29 15.89 -2.94
C LEU A 62 8.25 15.64 -4.11
N GLY A 63 7.71 15.49 -5.33
CA GLY A 63 8.44 15.17 -6.55
C GLY A 63 9.09 13.78 -6.54
N GLY A 64 9.22 13.15 -7.70
CA GLY A 64 9.89 11.84 -7.84
C GLY A 64 9.30 10.71 -6.99
N THR A 65 9.99 9.58 -6.97
CA THR A 65 9.56 8.37 -6.23
C THR A 65 10.78 7.68 -5.66
N HIS A 66 10.89 7.60 -4.33
CA HIS A 66 12.00 6.93 -3.65
C HIS A 66 11.53 5.98 -2.54
N THR A 67 10.72 4.99 -2.93
CA THR A 67 10.04 4.04 -2.03
C THR A 67 10.96 3.41 -0.99
N THR A 68 12.10 2.83 -1.39
CA THR A 68 13.04 2.16 -0.46
C THR A 68 13.56 3.10 0.63
N LYS A 69 13.79 4.37 0.30
CA LYS A 69 14.27 5.37 1.26
C LYS A 69 13.15 5.76 2.24
N ALA A 70 11.93 5.92 1.75
CA ALA A 70 10.77 6.21 2.60
C ALA A 70 10.52 5.08 3.60
N VAL A 71 10.50 3.82 3.12
CA VAL A 71 10.30 2.66 3.99
C VAL A 71 11.43 2.52 5.00
N ARG A 72 12.70 2.70 4.58
CA ARG A 72 13.85 2.65 5.51
C ARG A 72 13.76 3.72 6.60
N THR A 73 13.27 4.91 6.24
CA THR A 73 13.13 6.02 7.17
C THR A 73 12.03 5.76 8.21
N HIS A 74 10.91 5.17 7.81
CA HIS A 74 9.68 5.16 8.60
C HIS A 74 9.25 3.79 9.13
N TYR A 75 9.82 2.68 8.65
CA TYR A 75 9.51 1.36 9.19
C TYR A 75 9.95 1.25 10.66
N ARG A 76 9.03 0.85 11.54
CA ARG A 76 9.20 0.75 12.99
C ARG A 76 8.55 -0.53 13.51
N GLU A 77 8.99 -1.66 12.98
CA GLU A 77 8.48 -2.99 13.38
C GLU A 77 6.98 -3.17 13.13
N HIS A 78 6.45 -2.49 12.10
CA HIS A 78 5.06 -2.67 11.67
C HIS A 78 4.80 -4.12 11.29
N ASP A 79 3.59 -4.59 11.60
CA ASP A 79 3.10 -5.93 11.27
C ASP A 79 2.84 -6.12 9.78
N ARG A 80 2.69 -5.03 9.03
CA ARG A 80 2.51 -4.98 7.58
C ARG A 80 2.95 -3.62 7.02
N VAL A 81 3.27 -3.59 5.73
CA VAL A 81 3.56 -2.34 5.01
C VAL A 81 2.70 -2.25 3.76
N LEU A 82 1.98 -1.14 3.60
CA LEU A 82 1.19 -0.85 2.41
C LEU A 82 1.85 0.30 1.64
N ILE A 83 2.16 0.07 0.38
CA ILE A 83 2.78 1.04 -0.53
C ILE A 83 1.74 1.37 -1.60
N VAL A 84 1.36 2.64 -1.72
CA VAL A 84 0.41 3.10 -2.73
C VAL A 84 1.14 4.09 -3.61
N THR A 85 1.32 3.77 -4.89
CA THR A 85 2.17 4.52 -5.80
C THR A 85 1.69 4.41 -7.24
N ASP A 86 2.03 5.37 -8.08
CA ASP A 86 1.82 5.31 -9.53
C ASP A 86 3.03 4.75 -10.30
N GLU A 87 4.00 4.15 -9.59
CA GLU A 87 5.20 3.47 -10.10
C GLU A 87 6.00 4.24 -11.17
N GLN A 88 6.12 5.57 -11.04
CA GLN A 88 7.24 6.29 -11.66
C GLN A 88 8.53 6.02 -10.85
N ALA A 89 8.95 4.75 -10.75
CA ALA A 89 10.18 4.39 -10.05
C ALA A 89 11.39 4.99 -10.80
N ALA A 90 12.26 5.69 -10.08
CA ALA A 90 13.58 6.04 -10.60
C ALA A 90 14.27 4.75 -11.11
N PRO A 91 15.08 4.81 -12.18
CA PRO A 91 15.63 3.65 -12.90
C PRO A 91 16.58 2.73 -12.09
N ASP A 92 16.67 2.91 -10.78
CA ASP A 92 17.54 2.15 -9.90
C ASP A 92 16.76 1.05 -9.18
N ALA A 93 16.97 -0.17 -9.68
CA ALA A 93 16.63 -1.48 -9.13
C ALA A 93 15.31 -2.12 -9.62
N PRO A 94 15.38 -2.96 -10.68
CA PRO A 94 14.43 -4.05 -10.87
C PRO A 94 14.37 -4.86 -9.58
N GLY A 95 13.20 -4.87 -8.95
CA GLY A 95 12.87 -5.85 -7.93
C GLY A 95 13.32 -5.59 -6.50
N ALA A 96 13.68 -4.36 -6.13
CA ALA A 96 13.91 -4.01 -4.73
C ALA A 96 12.58 -4.00 -3.95
N VAL A 97 12.23 -5.17 -3.38
CA VAL A 97 11.58 -5.23 -2.07
C VAL A 97 12.20 -4.13 -1.19
N PRO A 98 11.45 -3.43 -0.32
CA PRO A 98 12.12 -2.63 0.67
C PRO A 98 12.95 -3.58 1.55
N GLU A 99 14.23 -3.72 1.23
CA GLU A 99 15.30 -4.31 2.02
C GLU A 99 15.24 -3.94 3.53
N PRO A 100 14.68 -2.78 3.95
CA PRO A 100 14.36 -2.53 5.37
C PRO A 100 13.26 -3.38 6.03
N VAL A 101 12.40 -4.08 5.28
CA VAL A 101 11.26 -4.84 5.85
C VAL A 101 11.62 -6.32 5.93
N PRO A 102 11.56 -6.96 7.11
CA PRO A 102 11.84 -8.39 7.26
C PRO A 102 11.02 -9.27 6.29
N ALA A 103 11.58 -10.40 5.88
CA ALA A 103 10.96 -11.28 4.89
C ALA A 103 9.60 -11.86 5.33
N GLY A 104 9.40 -12.02 6.64
CA GLY A 104 8.14 -12.50 7.23
C GLY A 104 7.06 -11.43 7.41
N ILE A 105 7.38 -10.15 7.17
CA ILE A 105 6.41 -9.05 7.29
C ILE A 105 5.79 -8.81 5.92
N PRO A 106 4.45 -8.92 5.77
CA PRO A 106 3.78 -8.72 4.49
C PRO A 106 3.92 -7.28 3.98
N VAL A 107 4.25 -7.16 2.70
CA VAL A 107 4.28 -5.89 1.96
C VAL A 107 3.29 -5.98 0.81
N TYR A 108 2.35 -5.04 0.79
CA TYR A 108 1.32 -4.90 -0.22
C TYR A 108 1.60 -3.63 -1.03
N THR A 109 1.78 -3.76 -2.34
CA THR A 109 1.95 -2.61 -3.22
C THR A 109 0.78 -2.46 -4.17
N TRP A 110 0.16 -1.28 -4.19
CA TRP A 110 -0.79 -0.87 -5.22
C TRP A 110 -0.12 0.04 -6.23
N ASN A 111 -0.04 -0.43 -7.47
CA ASN A 111 0.38 0.33 -8.63
C ASN A 111 -0.82 0.96 -9.33
N LEU A 112 -0.97 2.28 -9.21
CA LEU A 112 -2.10 3.03 -9.73
C LEU A 112 -2.03 3.28 -11.24
N ALA A 113 -0.85 3.22 -11.86
CA ALA A 113 -0.67 3.64 -13.26
C ALA A 113 -0.80 2.50 -14.27
N GLY A 114 -0.91 1.24 -13.82
CA GLY A 114 -1.01 0.09 -14.73
C GLY A 114 0.22 -0.12 -15.62
N TYR A 115 1.34 0.55 -15.34
CA TYR A 115 2.61 0.26 -16.00
C TYR A 115 3.08 -1.15 -15.62
N ARG A 116 3.89 -1.75 -16.50
CA ARG A 116 4.53 -3.06 -16.27
C ARG A 116 5.08 -3.10 -14.84
N PRO A 117 4.75 -4.12 -14.03
CA PRO A 117 5.18 -4.19 -12.64
C PRO A 117 6.69 -3.99 -12.55
N ALA A 118 7.14 -2.93 -11.88
CA ALA A 118 8.56 -2.72 -11.61
C ALA A 118 8.99 -3.40 -10.28
N HIS A 119 8.14 -4.23 -9.70
CA HIS A 119 8.26 -4.67 -8.32
C HIS A 119 8.74 -6.11 -8.16
N GLY A 120 9.43 -6.32 -7.03
CA GLY A 120 10.24 -7.49 -6.64
C GLY A 120 9.61 -8.86 -6.80
N PRO A 121 10.41 -9.92 -6.56
CA PRO A 121 9.94 -11.29 -6.65
C PRO A 121 8.68 -11.46 -5.79
N THR A 122 7.60 -11.88 -6.43
CA THR A 122 6.36 -12.28 -5.75
C THR A 122 6.66 -13.42 -4.78
N GLY A 123 6.08 -13.35 -3.59
CA GLY A 123 6.25 -14.36 -2.56
C GLY A 123 5.11 -14.34 -1.56
N PRO A 124 5.11 -15.23 -0.56
CA PRO A 124 4.00 -15.35 0.42
C PRO A 124 3.75 -14.08 1.24
N HIS A 125 4.72 -13.14 1.24
CA HIS A 125 4.66 -11.86 1.96
C HIS A 125 4.86 -10.65 1.03
N ARG A 126 4.82 -10.83 -0.29
CA ARG A 126 5.07 -9.74 -1.26
C ARG A 126 3.96 -9.79 -2.31
N HIS A 127 3.04 -8.84 -2.22
CA HIS A 127 1.85 -8.79 -3.06
C HIS A 127 1.82 -7.48 -3.83
N THR A 128 1.59 -7.57 -5.14
CA THR A 128 1.43 -6.39 -6.00
C THR A 128 0.06 -6.44 -6.66
N PHE A 129 -0.66 -5.33 -6.60
CA PHE A 129 -1.96 -5.15 -7.22
C PHE A 129 -1.88 -4.04 -8.26
N GLY A 130 -2.57 -4.23 -9.39
CA GLY A 130 -2.74 -3.21 -10.41
C GLY A 130 -4.05 -2.46 -10.23
N GLY A 131 -3.99 -1.14 -10.38
CA GLY A 131 -5.14 -0.24 -10.33
C GLY A 131 -5.68 0.01 -8.92
N LEU A 132 -6.72 0.85 -8.85
CA LEU A 132 -7.43 1.20 -7.62
C LEU A 132 -8.91 0.96 -7.81
N ALA A 133 -9.40 -0.15 -7.29
CA ALA A 133 -10.82 -0.48 -7.26
C ALA A 133 -11.26 -0.69 -5.81
N ASP A 134 -12.56 -0.59 -5.51
CA ASP A 134 -13.09 -0.76 -4.15
C ASP A 134 -12.72 -2.10 -3.52
N ALA A 135 -12.48 -3.13 -4.34
CA ALA A 135 -11.97 -4.43 -3.90
C ALA A 135 -10.63 -4.33 -3.16
N ALA A 136 -9.79 -3.34 -3.50
CA ALA A 136 -8.48 -3.11 -2.89
C ALA A 136 -8.57 -2.97 -1.35
N PHE A 137 -9.63 -2.35 -0.84
CA PHE A 137 -9.84 -2.19 0.62
C PHE A 137 -10.09 -3.51 1.36
N ARG A 138 -10.40 -4.60 0.64
CA ARG A 138 -10.65 -5.93 1.23
C ARG A 138 -9.50 -6.90 1.03
N MET A 139 -8.59 -6.62 0.10
CA MET A 139 -7.56 -7.57 -0.31
C MET A 139 -6.60 -7.97 0.82
N VAL A 140 -6.18 -7.01 1.64
CA VAL A 140 -5.26 -7.28 2.78
C VAL A 140 -5.89 -8.30 3.72
N GLY A 141 -7.09 -8.00 4.24
CA GLY A 141 -7.77 -8.88 5.18
C GLY A 141 -8.09 -10.25 4.58
N LEU A 142 -8.43 -10.33 3.30
CA LEU A 142 -8.68 -11.60 2.62
C LEU A 142 -7.42 -12.48 2.52
N ILE A 143 -6.29 -11.87 2.15
CA ILE A 143 -5.01 -12.59 2.02
C ILE A 143 -4.53 -13.06 3.38
N GLU A 144 -4.60 -12.20 4.40
CA GLU A 144 -4.16 -12.55 5.75
C GLU A 144 -5.05 -13.64 6.37
N ALA A 145 -6.37 -13.52 6.27
CA ALA A 145 -7.29 -14.55 6.76
C ALA A 145 -7.10 -15.90 6.04
N GLY A 146 -6.79 -15.86 4.73
CA GLY A 146 -6.55 -17.07 3.95
C GLY A 146 -5.25 -17.81 4.27
N ARG A 147 -4.28 -17.18 4.95
CA ARG A 147 -3.01 -17.84 5.31
C ARG A 147 -3.14 -18.82 6.47
N GLU A 148 -4.09 -18.57 7.35
CA GLU A 148 -4.34 -19.39 8.55
C GLU A 148 -5.56 -20.30 8.37
N ALA A 149 -6.27 -20.18 7.25
CA ALA A 149 -7.47 -20.96 6.97
C ALA A 149 -7.13 -22.32 6.36
N ALA A 150 -7.70 -23.38 6.94
CA ALA A 150 -7.83 -24.67 6.27
C ALA A 150 -9.07 -24.65 5.36
N TRP A 151 -9.08 -25.49 4.33
CA TRP A 151 -10.30 -25.66 3.56
C TRP A 151 -11.34 -26.42 4.41
N PRO A 152 -12.64 -26.06 4.37
CA PRO A 152 -13.67 -26.69 5.20
C PRO A 152 -13.79 -28.21 4.98
N TRP A 153 -13.33 -28.72 3.84
CA TRP A 153 -13.32 -30.16 3.52
C TRP A 153 -12.01 -30.86 3.89
N THR A 154 -11.04 -30.14 4.45
CA THR A 154 -9.77 -30.69 4.98
C THR A 154 -9.75 -30.81 6.49
N GLU A 155 -10.78 -30.30 7.19
CA GLU A 155 -10.97 -30.56 8.61
C GLU A 155 -11.46 -32.01 8.78
N GLU A 156 -10.74 -32.80 9.57
CA GLU A 156 -11.22 -34.12 10.01
C GLU A 156 -12.53 -33.90 10.78
N PRO A 157 -13.61 -34.63 10.47
CA PRO A 157 -14.84 -34.53 11.23
C PRO A 157 -14.51 -34.83 12.71
N PRO A 158 -15.04 -34.06 13.67
CA PRO A 158 -14.81 -34.35 15.08
C PRO A 158 -15.23 -35.79 15.36
N ASP A 159 -14.31 -36.59 15.90
CA ASP A 159 -14.54 -37.98 16.28
C ASP A 159 -15.86 -38.06 17.06
N ALA A 160 -16.85 -38.74 16.46
CA ALA A 160 -18.11 -39.02 17.10
C ALA A 160 -17.86 -40.03 18.23
N SER A 161 -17.62 -39.52 19.44
CA SER A 161 -17.61 -40.29 20.69
C SER A 161 -19.01 -40.41 21.27
#